data_AF-A0A7Y3NH66-F1
#
_entry.id   AF-A0A7Y3NH66-F1
#
_cell.length_a   1.000
_cell.length_b   1.000
_cell.length_c   1.000
_cell.angle_alpha   90.00
_cell.angle_beta   90.00
_cell.angle_gamma   90.00
#
_symmetry.space_group_name_H-M   'P 1'
#
loop_
_entity.id
_entity.type
_entity.pdbx_description
1 polymer ?
#
loop_
_entity_poly.entity_id
_entity_poly.type
_entity_poly.pdbx_seq_one_letter_code
_entity_poly.pdbx_strand_id
1 'polypeptide(L)' 'MAVKKDSGKTTAPGAADRPDLEKFLGEVQKRAFEIYQDRMKSGKPGDGLSDWLQAETEIRKAHKL' A
#
# COMPACT_ATOMS: atom_id res chain seq x y z
N MET A 1 -7.63 -32.92 -23.28
CA MET A 1 -7.72 -31.44 -23.31
C MET A 1 -9.08 -31.03 -22.77
N ALA A 2 -9.14 -30.29 -21.67
CA ALA A 2 -10.28 -29.43 -21.33
C ALA A 2 -9.88 -28.52 -20.17
N VAL A 3 -9.47 -27.30 -20.50
CA VAL A 3 -9.22 -26.21 -19.55
C VAL A 3 -10.58 -25.59 -19.20
N LYS A 4 -10.88 -25.49 -17.91
CA LYS A 4 -11.88 -24.56 -17.37
C LYS A 4 -11.58 -24.34 -15.88
N LYS A 5 -10.56 -23.53 -15.61
CA LYS A 5 -10.43 -22.86 -14.31
C LYS A 5 -11.25 -21.59 -14.40
N ASP A 6 -12.48 -21.69 -13.94
CA ASP A 6 -13.32 -20.56 -13.57
C ASP A 6 -12.65 -19.90 -12.35
N SER A 7 -11.77 -18.93 -12.59
CA SER A 7 -11.25 -18.06 -11.54
C SER A 7 -12.33 -17.01 -11.27
N GLY A 8 -13.33 -17.41 -10.49
CA GLY A 8 -14.34 -16.53 -9.93
C GLY A 8 -13.65 -15.39 -9.18
N LYS A 9 -13.54 -14.24 -9.84
CA LYS A 9 -13.19 -12.96 -9.22
C LYS A 9 -14.37 -12.56 -8.34
N THR A 10 -14.33 -13.00 -7.08
CA THR A 10 -15.23 -12.54 -6.03
C THR A 10 -15.06 -11.03 -5.88
N THR A 11 -15.92 -10.29 -6.55
CA THR A 11 -16.14 -8.87 -6.31
C THR A 11 -17.09 -8.80 -5.12
N ALA A 12 -16.54 -8.65 -3.92
CA ALA A 12 -17.34 -8.36 -2.73
C ALA A 12 -17.90 -6.93 -2.85
N PRO A 13 -19.23 -6.74 -2.85
CA PRO A 13 -19.84 -5.43 -2.76
C PRO A 13 -20.09 -5.13 -1.28
N GLY A 14 -19.36 -4.15 -0.71
CA GLY A 14 -19.70 -3.64 0.62
C GLY A 14 -18.51 -3.20 1.45
N ALA A 15 -18.09 -1.94 1.28
CA ALA A 15 -17.29 -1.22 2.27
C ALA A 15 -17.46 0.30 2.08
N ALA A 16 -18.71 0.76 2.04
CA ALA A 16 -19.02 2.14 2.42
C ALA A 16 -19.32 2.09 3.92
N ASP A 17 -18.63 2.90 4.72
CA ASP A 17 -18.80 3.01 6.19
C ASP A 17 -17.94 2.04 7.06
N ARG A 18 -16.66 1.89 6.73
CA ARG A 18 -15.61 1.70 7.76
C ARG A 18 -14.66 2.87 7.64
N PRO A 19 -14.25 3.52 8.75
CA PRO A 19 -13.39 4.70 8.68
C PRO A 19 -12.12 4.30 7.95
N ASP A 20 -11.93 4.88 6.75
CA ASP A 20 -10.88 4.90 5.71
C ASP A 20 -9.52 4.19 5.97
N LEU A 21 -9.45 3.15 6.80
CA LEU A 21 -8.23 2.51 7.28
C LEU A 21 -7.58 1.68 6.18
N GLU A 22 -8.39 0.96 5.41
CA GLU A 22 -7.90 0.21 4.24
C GLU A 22 -7.31 1.16 3.19
N LYS A 23 -7.92 2.35 3.03
CA LYS A 23 -7.43 3.38 2.13
C LYS A 23 -6.16 4.03 2.65
N PHE A 24 -6.11 4.38 3.93
CA PHE A 24 -4.91 4.87 4.61
C PHE A 24 -3.74 3.87 4.47
N LEU A 25 -3.97 2.59 4.80
CA LEU A 25 -2.95 1.53 4.68
C LEU A 25 -2.50 1.34 3.23
N GLY A 26 -3.41 1.42 2.28
CA GLY A 26 -3.09 1.38 0.84
C GLY A 26 -2.20 2.55 0.41
N GLU A 27 -2.47 3.76 0.90
CA GLU A 27 -1.64 4.94 0.63
C GLU A 27 -0.25 4.83 1.27
N VAL A 28 -0.17 4.36 2.52
CA VAL A 28 1.11 4.11 3.21
C VAL A 28 1.92 3.06 2.47
N GLN A 29 1.30 1.95 2.07
CA GLN A 29 1.98 0.89 1.32
C GLN A 29 2.53 1.40 -0.02
N LYS A 30 1.70 2.13 -0.78
CA LYS A 30 2.12 2.72 -2.05
C LYS A 30 3.31 3.65 -1.84
N ARG A 31 3.23 4.52 -0.84
CA ARG A 31 4.28 5.49 -0.55
C ARG A 31 5.58 4.84 -0.07
N ALA A 32 5.49 3.81 0.77
CA ALA A 32 6.65 3.05 1.22
C ALA A 32 7.37 2.37 0.04
N PHE A 33 6.61 1.85 -0.92
CA PHE A 33 7.17 1.24 -2.13
C PHE A 33 7.87 2.27 -3.03
N GLU A 34 7.33 3.48 -3.17
CA GLU A 34 8.00 4.57 -3.88
C GLU A 34 9.33 4.96 -3.23
N ILE A 35 9.35 5.05 -1.89
CA ILE A 35 10.58 5.35 -1.12
C ILE A 35 11.61 4.23 -1.31
N TYR A 36 11.19 2.97 -1.21
CA TYR A 36 12.04 1.81 -1.49
C TYR A 36 12.64 1.88 -2.90
N GLN A 37 11.83 2.20 -3.91
CA GLN A 37 12.30 2.34 -5.29
C GLN A 37 13.30 3.48 -5.45
N ASP A 38 13.06 4.65 -4.83
CA ASP A 38 14.01 5.77 -4.81
C ASP A 38 15.32 5.36 -4.15
N ARG A 39 15.24 4.68 -3.01
CA ARG A 39 16.40 4.18 -2.25
C ARG A 39 17.23 3.22 -3.10
N MET A 40 16.57 2.25 -3.74
CA MET A 40 17.22 1.26 -4.60
C MET A 40 17.87 1.91 -5.84
N LYS A 41 17.25 2.93 -6.42
CA LYS A 41 17.82 3.68 -7.56
C LYS A 41 19.00 4.57 -7.14
N SER A 42 18.91 5.19 -5.97
CA SER A 42 19.90 6.14 -5.47
C SER A 42 21.06 5.46 -4.71
N GLY A 43 20.98 4.15 -4.46
CA GLY A 43 21.96 3.41 -3.66
C GLY A 43 22.02 3.89 -2.20
N LYS A 44 20.93 4.48 -1.69
CA LYS A 44 20.89 4.99 -0.31
C LYS A 44 20.83 3.82 0.68
N PRO A 45 21.53 3.87 1.82
CA PRO A 45 21.35 2.91 2.89
C PRO A 45 19.97 3.08 3.53
N GLY A 46 19.36 1.97 3.90
CA GLY A 46 18.04 1.95 4.52
C GLY A 46 17.39 0.58 4.38
N ASP A 47 16.25 0.41 5.02
CA ASP A 47 15.52 -0.84 5.11
C ASP A 47 14.01 -0.60 4.90
N GLY A 48 13.28 -1.67 4.56
CA GLY A 48 11.86 -1.56 4.24
C GLY A 48 10.98 -1.10 5.40
N LEU A 49 11.42 -1.30 6.66
CA LEU A 49 10.70 -0.82 7.83
C LEU A 49 10.85 0.70 7.97
N SER A 50 12.07 1.23 7.76
CA SER A 50 12.33 2.66 7.71
C SER A 50 11.53 3.34 6.60
N ASP A 51 11.46 2.75 5.40
CA ASP A 51 10.67 3.26 4.27
C ASP A 51 9.16 3.29 4.63
N TRP A 52 8.68 2.28 5.35
CA TRP A 52 7.29 2.19 5.78
C TRP A 52 6.95 3.21 6.88
N LEU A 53 7.82 3.40 7.88
CA LEU A 53 7.62 4.40 8.94
C LEU A 53 7.62 5.82 8.38
N GLN A 54 8.50 6.09 7.41
CA GLN A 54 8.51 7.38 6.71
C GLN A 54 7.20 7.59 5.95
N ALA A 55 6.75 6.58 5.19
CA ALA A 55 5.48 6.63 4.48
C ALA A 55 4.29 6.85 5.42
N GLU A 56 4.22 6.12 6.54
CA GLU A 56 3.17 6.27 7.53
C GLU A 56 3.12 7.71 8.06
N THR A 57 4.29 8.27 8.41
CA THR A 57 4.40 9.64 8.89
C THR A 57 3.95 10.66 7.85
N GLU A 58 4.30 10.47 6.57
CA GLU A 58 3.89 11.35 5.48
C GLU A 58 2.37 11.31 5.24
N ILE A 59 1.77 10.12 5.20
CA ILE A 59 0.33 9.96 4.99
C ILE A 59 -0.47 10.44 6.22
N ARG A 60 -0.02 10.17 7.46
CA ARG A 60 -0.65 10.72 8.68
C ARG A 60 -0.70 12.25 8.65
N LYS A 61 0.42 12.89 8.29
CA LYS A 61 0.48 14.35 8.12
C LYS A 61 -0.47 14.85 7.04
N ALA A 62 -0.57 14.15 5.91
CA ALA A 62 -1.48 14.51 4.82
C ALA A 62 -2.96 14.45 5.26
N HIS A 63 -3.32 13.45 6.08
CA HIS A 63 -4.66 13.28 6.63
C HIS A 63 -4.94 14.10 7.90
N LYS A 64 -3.94 14.84 8.42
CA LYS A 64 -4.01 15.60 9.69
C LYS A 64 -4.47 14.74 10.88
N LEU A 65 -4.06 13.48 10.90
CA LEU A 65 -4.27 12.56 12.01
C LEU A 65 -3.21 12.73 13.10
#